data_AF-A0A4S2VNA1-F1
#
_entry.id   AF-A0A4S2VNA1-F1
#
_cell.length_a   1.000
_cell.length_b   1.000
_cell.length_c   1.000
_cell.angle_alpha   90.00
_cell.angle_beta   90.00
_cell.angle_gamma   90.00
#
_symmetry.space_group_name_H-M   'P 1'
#
loop_
_entity.id
_entity.type
_entity.pdbx_description
1 polymer ?
#
loop_
_entity_poly.entity_id
_entity_poly.type
_entity_poly.pdbx_seq_one_letter_code
_entity_poly.pdbx_strand_id
1 'polypeptide(L)'
;MPRGSSPKRERQYEHIKESAEERGESPKKAKEIAARTVNKERARAGESKTASRTSLEDMSSAKRGGQRSHKGAQGPTYDQLYAEAKRKNLHGRSSMDKAELKRKLGQ
;
A
#
# COMPACT_ATOMS: atom_id res chain seq x y z
N MET A 1 5.92 -9.19 -11.62
CA MET A 1 4.49 -8.88 -11.78
C MET A 1 3.63 -10.05 -11.26
N PRO A 2 2.45 -9.83 -10.64
CA PRO A 2 1.64 -10.94 -10.10
C PRO A 2 0.95 -11.74 -11.21
N ARG A 3 1.00 -13.08 -11.13
CA ARG A 3 0.43 -13.99 -12.15
C ARG A 3 -1.09 -13.77 -12.34
N GLY A 4 -1.56 -13.95 -13.58
CA GLY A 4 -2.98 -13.82 -13.96
C GLY A 4 -3.50 -12.38 -14.00
N SER A 5 -2.64 -11.41 -14.31
CA SER A 5 -3.02 -10.00 -14.50
C SER A 5 -3.60 -9.76 -15.89
N SER A 6 -4.62 -8.90 -16.00
CA SER A 6 -5.11 -8.43 -17.29
C SER A 6 -4.12 -7.43 -17.93
N PRO A 7 -4.17 -7.19 -19.26
CA PRO A 7 -3.31 -6.21 -19.93
C PRO A 7 -3.38 -4.80 -19.31
N LYS A 8 -4.53 -4.44 -18.71
CA LYS A 8 -4.68 -3.18 -17.96
C LYS A 8 -3.79 -3.13 -16.73
N ARG A 9 -3.71 -4.23 -15.98
CA ARG A 9 -2.87 -4.33 -14.77
C ARG A 9 -1.39 -4.35 -15.11
N GLU A 10 -1.02 -4.90 -16.27
CA GLU A 10 0.36 -4.90 -16.79
C GLU A 10 0.85 -3.49 -17.05
N ARG A 11 0.08 -2.69 -17.78
CA ARG A 11 0.40 -1.27 -17.98
C ARG A 11 0.49 -0.49 -16.67
N GLN A 12 -0.42 -0.74 -15.73
CA GLN A 12 -0.36 -0.10 -14.41
C GLN A 12 0.91 -0.47 -13.64
N TYR A 13 1.32 -1.74 -13.69
CA TYR A 13 2.52 -2.19 -13.02
C TYR A 13 3.77 -1.50 -13.56
N GLU A 14 3.96 -1.50 -14.88
CA GLU A 14 5.13 -0.85 -15.49
C GLU A 14 5.14 0.65 -15.23
N HIS A 15 4.00 1.34 -15.39
CA HIS A 15 3.92 2.78 -15.09
C HIS A 15 4.28 3.10 -13.64
N ILE A 16 3.80 2.32 -12.66
CA ILE A 16 4.12 2.58 -11.25
C ILE A 16 5.60 2.30 -10.96
N LYS A 17 6.16 1.25 -11.58
CA LYS A 17 7.56 0.88 -11.43
C LYS A 17 8.46 1.99 -11.98
N GLU A 18 8.21 2.43 -13.21
CA GLU A 18 8.95 3.50 -13.87
C GLU A 18 8.88 4.80 -13.06
N SER A 19 7.68 5.23 -12.66
CA SER A 19 7.53 6.42 -11.81
C SER A 19 8.18 6.29 -10.43
N ALA A 20 8.41 5.08 -9.92
CA ALA A 20 9.18 4.88 -8.69
C ALA A 20 10.68 4.97 -8.94
N GLU A 21 11.17 4.38 -10.03
CA GLU A 21 12.58 4.47 -10.46
C GLU A 21 12.98 5.93 -10.76
N GLU A 22 12.12 6.70 -11.44
CA GLU A 22 12.33 8.14 -11.69
C GLU A 22 12.43 8.98 -10.41
N ARG A 23 11.76 8.54 -9.34
CA ARG A 23 11.84 9.18 -8.02
C ARG A 23 13.07 8.75 -7.21
N GLY A 24 13.96 7.94 -7.80
CA GLY A 24 15.21 7.49 -7.19
C GLY A 24 15.09 6.18 -6.40
N GLU A 25 13.96 5.45 -6.50
CA GLU A 25 13.84 4.15 -5.85
C GLU A 25 14.68 3.10 -6.58
N SER A 26 15.31 2.20 -5.83
CA SER A 26 16.04 1.08 -6.45
C SER A 26 15.10 0.20 -7.31
N PRO A 27 15.59 -0.43 -8.39
CA PRO A 27 14.74 -1.27 -9.26
C PRO A 27 14.01 -2.38 -8.50
N LYS A 28 14.65 -2.95 -7.46
CA LYS A 28 14.03 -3.96 -6.60
C LYS A 28 12.88 -3.36 -5.80
N LYS A 29 13.05 -2.16 -5.27
CA LYS A 29 12.03 -1.46 -4.48
C LYS A 29 10.87 -0.98 -5.36
N ALA A 30 11.16 -0.43 -6.54
CA ALA A 30 10.17 -0.01 -7.51
C ALA A 30 9.27 -1.18 -7.95
N LYS A 31 9.84 -2.34 -8.28
CA LYS A 31 9.10 -3.56 -8.60
C LYS A 31 8.18 -3.99 -7.45
N GLU A 32 8.66 -3.90 -6.21
CA GLU A 32 7.87 -4.19 -5.02
C GLU A 32 6.69 -3.23 -4.86
N ILE A 33 6.92 -1.93 -5.01
CA ILE A 33 5.87 -0.88 -4.93
C ILE A 33 4.80 -1.12 -6.00
N ALA A 34 5.21 -1.35 -7.24
CA ALA A 34 4.31 -1.65 -8.35
C ALA A 34 3.48 -2.90 -8.08
N ALA A 35 4.12 -4.00 -7.66
CA ALA A 35 3.43 -5.26 -7.36
C ALA A 35 2.39 -5.09 -6.25
N ARG A 36 2.76 -4.43 -5.15
CA ARG A 36 1.87 -4.20 -4.00
C ARG A 36 0.68 -3.33 -4.38
N THR A 37 0.92 -2.28 -5.18
CA THR A 37 -0.13 -1.36 -5.60
C THR A 37 -1.14 -2.07 -6.51
N VAL A 38 -0.66 -2.80 -7.52
CA VAL A 38 -1.52 -3.57 -8.43
C VAL A 38 -2.28 -4.68 -7.70
N ASN A 39 -1.63 -5.40 -6.79
CA ASN A 39 -2.31 -6.44 -5.99
C ASN A 39 -3.44 -5.87 -5.13
N LYS A 40 -3.26 -4.67 -4.55
CA LYS A 40 -4.33 -4.02 -3.79
C LYS A 40 -5.51 -3.67 -4.68
N GLU A 41 -5.26 -3.10 -5.86
CA GLU A 41 -6.32 -2.76 -6.82
C GLU A 41 -7.05 -4.01 -7.35
N ARG A 42 -6.31 -5.08 -7.62
CA ARG A 42 -6.90 -6.38 -8.00
C ARG A 42 -7.80 -6.94 -6.91
N ALA A 43 -7.34 -6.91 -5.65
CA ALA A 43 -8.15 -7.37 -4.52
C ALA A 43 -9.45 -6.58 -4.38
N ARG A 44 -9.39 -5.24 -4.50
CA ARG A 44 -10.59 -4.39 -4.46
C ARG A 44 -11.56 -4.64 -5.61
N ALA A 45 -11.04 -4.93 -6.80
CA ALA A 45 -11.84 -5.20 -7.99
C ALA A 45 -12.37 -6.65 -8.05
N GLY A 46 -12.06 -7.51 -7.07
CA GLY A 46 -12.42 -8.93 -7.10
C GLY A 46 -11.61 -9.77 -8.08
N GLU A 47 -10.54 -9.22 -8.66
CA GLU A 47 -9.66 -9.89 -9.64
C GLU A 47 -8.59 -10.77 -8.98
N SER A 48 -8.57 -10.83 -7.64
CA SER A 48 -7.62 -11.62 -6.86
C SER A 48 -8.33 -12.78 -6.18
N LYS A 49 -7.74 -13.98 -6.24
CA LYS A 49 -8.21 -15.16 -5.51
C LYS A 49 -8.14 -14.97 -4.00
N THR A 50 -7.24 -14.11 -3.53
CA THR A 50 -7.06 -13.80 -2.11
C THR A 50 -7.19 -12.30 -1.87
N ALA A 51 -7.87 -11.93 -0.80
CA ALA A 51 -8.03 -10.54 -0.41
C ALA A 51 -7.92 -10.42 1.11
N SER A 52 -7.07 -9.50 1.57
CA SER A 52 -7.02 -9.13 2.99
C SER A 52 -8.08 -8.08 3.28
N ARG A 53 -8.59 -8.05 4.52
CA ARG A 53 -9.51 -7.00 4.98
C ARG A 53 -8.98 -5.60 4.68
N THR A 54 -7.70 -5.35 4.96
CA THR A 54 -7.04 -4.07 4.66
C THR A 54 -6.87 -3.78 3.16
N SER A 55 -6.86 -4.78 2.29
CA SER A 55 -6.83 -4.53 0.84
C SER A 55 -8.17 -3.99 0.36
N LEU A 56 -9.26 -4.49 0.94
CA LEU A 56 -10.65 -4.16 0.60
C LEU A 56 -11.14 -2.87 1.27
N GLU A 57 -10.99 -2.76 2.58
CA GLU A 57 -11.64 -1.74 3.41
C GLU A 57 -10.82 -0.44 3.59
N ASP A 58 -9.48 -0.53 3.64
CA ASP A 58 -8.61 0.67 3.77
C ASP A 58 -8.81 1.61 2.59
N MET A 59 -8.28 2.83 2.62
CA MET A 59 -8.31 3.74 1.46
C MET A 59 -7.58 3.16 0.24
N SER A 60 -8.16 3.31 -0.96
CA SER A 60 -7.52 2.88 -2.22
C SER A 60 -6.21 3.63 -2.47
N SER A 61 -5.32 3.04 -3.25
CA SER A 61 -4.02 3.65 -3.55
C SER A 61 -4.20 4.96 -4.31
N ALA A 62 -5.15 5.00 -5.25
CA ALA A 62 -5.49 6.20 -6.02
C ALA A 62 -6.08 7.32 -5.15
N LYS A 63 -7.09 7.02 -4.30
CA LYS A 63 -7.69 8.03 -3.41
C LYS A 63 -6.65 8.62 -2.45
N ARG A 64 -5.78 7.76 -1.92
CA ARG A 64 -4.66 8.19 -1.07
C ARG A 64 -3.67 9.08 -1.82
N GLY A 65 -3.32 8.73 -3.06
CA GLY A 65 -2.45 9.55 -3.90
C GLY A 65 -3.04 10.93 -4.16
N GLY A 66 -4.32 11.00 -4.54
CA GLY A 66 -5.02 12.26 -4.78
C GLY A 66 -5.12 13.16 -3.56
N GLN A 67 -5.40 12.63 -2.36
CA GLN A 67 -5.46 13.42 -1.13
C GLN A 67 -4.09 13.97 -0.67
N ARG A 68 -3.00 13.38 -1.16
CA ARG A 68 -1.62 13.72 -0.79
C ARG A 68 -0.89 14.49 -1.87
N SER A 69 -1.55 14.82 -2.98
CA SER A 69 -0.97 15.65 -4.01
C SER A 69 -0.46 16.95 -3.39
N HIS A 70 0.71 17.40 -3.84
CA HIS A 70 1.38 18.63 -3.40
C HIS A 70 1.78 18.68 -1.91
N LYS A 71 1.58 17.61 -1.13
CA LYS A 71 1.90 17.57 0.31
C LYS A 71 3.07 16.65 0.67
N GLY A 72 3.74 16.09 -0.35
CA GLY A 72 4.86 15.16 -0.17
C GLY A 72 4.45 13.79 0.41
N ALA A 73 5.45 13.02 0.82
CA ALA A 73 5.26 11.67 1.34
C ALA A 73 4.71 11.66 2.78
N GLN A 74 3.46 11.23 2.97
CA GLN A 74 2.81 11.20 4.29
C GLN A 74 2.86 9.84 5.03
N GLY A 75 3.71 8.91 4.59
CA GLY A 75 3.87 7.58 5.21
C GLY A 75 2.62 6.68 5.18
N PRO A 76 2.58 5.61 6.00
CA PRO A 76 1.48 4.64 6.03
C PRO A 76 0.12 5.23 6.47
N THR A 77 -0.98 4.53 6.18
CA THR A 77 -2.31 4.86 6.74
C THR A 77 -2.49 4.29 8.15
N TYR A 78 -3.49 4.80 8.88
CA TYR A 78 -3.88 4.26 10.18
C TYR A 78 -4.13 2.74 10.11
N ASP A 79 -4.94 2.27 9.16
CA ASP A 79 -5.23 0.83 9.02
C ASP A 79 -4.01 -0.03 8.73
N GLN A 80 -3.03 0.51 8.00
CA GLN A 80 -1.76 -0.17 7.73
C GLN A 80 -0.92 -0.28 9.00
N LEU A 81 -0.81 0.80 9.77
CA LEU A 81 -0.11 0.80 11.05
C LEU A 81 -0.83 -0.10 12.05
N TYR A 82 -2.16 -0.06 12.10
CA TYR A 82 -2.98 -0.92 12.96
C TYR A 82 -2.80 -2.41 12.61
N ALA A 83 -2.78 -2.75 11.33
CA ALA A 83 -2.53 -4.12 10.88
C ALA A 83 -1.09 -4.58 11.15
N GLU A 84 -0.11 -3.69 11.04
CA GLU A 84 1.26 -3.98 11.45
C GLU A 84 1.39 -4.20 12.97
N ALA A 85 0.79 -3.31 13.76
CA ALA A 85 0.72 -3.43 15.22
C ALA A 85 0.02 -4.73 15.64
N LYS A 86 -1.05 -5.13 14.93
CA LYS A 86 -1.70 -6.44 15.13
C LYS A 86 -0.75 -7.59 14.84
N ARG A 87 0.01 -7.57 13.74
CA ARG A 87 0.98 -8.62 13.40
C ARG A 87 2.13 -8.72 14.39
N LYS A 88 2.55 -7.59 14.96
CA LYS A 88 3.59 -7.51 16.00
C LYS A 88 3.05 -7.74 17.42
N ASN A 89 1.79 -8.16 17.57
CA ASN A 89 1.13 -8.38 18.86
C ASN A 89 1.23 -7.19 19.83
N LEU A 90 1.14 -5.98 19.30
CA LEU A 90 1.22 -4.76 20.10
C LEU A 90 -0.04 -4.60 20.96
N HIS A 91 0.14 -4.63 22.28
CA HIS A 91 -0.93 -4.42 23.26
C HIS A 91 -1.36 -2.95 23.29
N GLY A 92 -2.66 -2.69 23.47
CA GLY A 92 -3.21 -1.33 23.44
C GLY A 92 -3.35 -0.71 22.04
N ARG A 93 -3.01 -1.44 20.96
CA ARG A 93 -3.10 -0.92 19.58
C ARG A 93 -4.47 -0.35 19.18
N SER A 94 -5.55 -0.81 19.81
CA SER A 94 -6.93 -0.38 19.51
C SER A 94 -7.30 0.96 20.15
N SER A 95 -6.59 1.39 21.19
CA SER A 95 -6.77 2.71 21.78
C SER A 95 -5.79 3.74 21.22
N MET A 96 -4.84 3.32 20.38
CA MET A 96 -3.82 4.21 19.84
C MET A 96 -4.31 4.93 18.59
N ASP A 97 -3.93 6.20 18.46
CA ASP A 97 -4.12 6.94 17.21
C ASP A 97 -3.02 6.63 16.17
N LYS A 98 -3.11 7.27 14.99
CA LYS A 98 -2.13 7.08 13.91
C LYS A 98 -0.71 7.45 14.32
N ALA A 99 -0.54 8.56 15.05
CA ALA A 99 0.77 9.05 15.46
C ALA A 99 1.39 8.15 16.53
N GLU A 100 0.58 7.68 17.47
CA GLU A 100 0.99 6.74 18.51
C GLU A 100 1.40 5.39 17.95
N LEU A 101 0.61 4.84 17.02
CA LEU A 101 0.96 3.60 16.32
C LEU A 101 2.28 3.76 15.56
N LYS A 102 2.48 4.89 14.87
CA LYS A 102 3.72 5.19 14.13
C LYS A 102 4.92 5.19 15.08
N ARG A 103 4.83 5.93 16.19
CA ARG A 103 5.87 6.02 17.22
C ARG A 103 6.20 4.66 17.82
N LYS A 104 5.19 3.87 18.18
CA LYS A 104 5.36 2.54 18.78
C LYS A 104 5.94 1.51 17.80
N LEU A 105 5.73 1.69 16.50
CA LEU A 105 6.28 0.82 15.45
C LEU A 105 7.68 1.23 14.97
N GLY A 106 8.20 2.37 15.42
CA GLY A 106 9.49 2.91 14.97
C GLY A 106 9.47 3.41 13.52
N GLN A 107 8.33 3.96 13.09
CA GLN A 107 8.09 4.48 11.74
C GLN A 107 8.20 6.00 11.67
#